data_AF-L5LUC7-F1
#
_entry.id   AF-L5LUC7-F1
#
_cell.length_a   1.000
_cell.length_b   1.000
_cell.length_c   1.000
_cell.angle_alpha   90.00
_cell.angle_beta   90.00
_cell.angle_gamma   90.00
#
_symmetry.space_group_name_H-M   'P 1'
#
loop_
_entity.id
_entity.type
_entity.pdbx_description
1 polymer ?
#
loop_
_entity_poly.entity_id
_entity_poly.type
_entity_poly.pdbx_seq_one_letter_code
_entity_poly.pdbx_strand_id
1 'polypeptide(L)'
;METGYTAPEIFFLVTLGIISVLGIMGNGLVIWVAGFRMALTVTTLCYLNLALADFFFSATLPFFMVVLSMQAKWPYGPFLCKLLNIMADTNLFASVFLIAFIALDRCICVLHPVWAQNHRTLSLAKKVIIVPWILALLLNLPVLIFFTTETDENGDTHCHFNTNFWGNITEEEKLQRTVTSVAIIGINRFVIGFTLPMSIIAICYGLIAAKLRNKSMINCLNPMLYVFLGRDFRKKLIHSLPASLERALTEDSAPTNDTTTKSASPPTEAQLQEM
;
A
#
# COMPACT_ATOMS: atom_id res chain seq x y z
N MET A 1 28.75 37.14 -22.17
CA MET A 1 28.71 35.66 -22.30
C MET A 1 27.26 35.26 -22.36
N GLU A 2 26.87 34.45 -23.34
CA GLU A 2 25.49 33.93 -23.40
C GLU A 2 25.30 32.86 -22.34
N THR A 3 24.54 33.16 -21.29
CA THR A 3 24.04 32.16 -20.33
C THR A 3 22.86 31.41 -20.94
N GLY A 4 23.13 30.66 -22.01
CA GLY A 4 22.15 29.78 -22.64
C GLY A 4 21.95 28.52 -21.80
N TYR A 5 20.70 28.15 -21.53
CA TYR A 5 20.39 26.88 -20.88
C TYR A 5 20.85 25.71 -21.77
N THR A 6 21.42 24.69 -21.13
CA THR A 6 21.76 23.45 -21.80
C THR A 6 20.50 22.62 -22.08
N ALA A 7 20.52 21.84 -23.17
CA ALA A 7 19.42 20.94 -23.51
C ALA A 7 18.92 20.03 -22.35
N PRO A 8 19.77 19.42 -21.49
CA PRO A 8 19.30 18.63 -20.35
C PRO A 8 18.56 19.47 -19.28
N GLU A 9 18.94 20.73 -19.04
CA GLU A 9 18.24 21.60 -18.09
C GLU A 9 16.83 21.93 -18.57
N ILE A 10 16.69 22.27 -19.87
CA ILE A 10 15.39 22.51 -20.49
C ILE A 10 14.52 21.26 -20.42
N PHE A 11 15.09 20.09 -20.75
CA PHE A 11 14.37 18.81 -20.67
C PHE A 11 13.90 18.49 -19.24
N PHE A 12 14.75 18.75 -18.23
CA PHE A 12 14.40 18.56 -16.83
C PHE A 12 13.27 19.50 -16.38
N LEU A 13 13.34 20.78 -16.72
CA LEU A 13 12.29 21.77 -16.44
C LEU A 13 10.94 21.39 -17.09
N VAL A 14 10.95 20.99 -18.37
CA VAL A 14 9.74 20.54 -19.07
C VAL A 14 9.16 19.29 -18.40
N THR A 15 10.02 18.34 -18.01
CA THR A 15 9.60 17.11 -17.32
C THR A 15 8.97 17.42 -15.95
N LEU A 16 9.56 18.32 -15.16
CA LEU A 16 8.98 18.77 -13.89
C LEU A 16 7.63 19.47 -14.07
N GLY A 17 7.47 20.28 -15.13
CA GLY A 17 6.20 20.93 -15.46
C GLY A 17 5.10 19.91 -15.78
N ILE A 18 5.41 18.90 -16.60
CA ILE A 18 4.49 17.81 -16.92
C ILE A 18 4.13 17.02 -15.65
N ILE A 19 5.11 16.68 -14.80
CA ILE A 19 4.88 15.97 -13.52
C ILE A 19 3.98 16.79 -12.60
N SER A 20 4.19 18.10 -12.50
CA SER A 20 3.37 18.99 -11.67
C SER A 20 1.90 19.01 -12.15
N VAL A 21 1.66 19.19 -13.45
CA VAL A 21 0.30 19.20 -14.01
C VAL A 21 -0.39 17.84 -13.86
N LEU A 22 0.29 16.75 -14.21
CA LEU A 22 -0.27 15.40 -14.09
C LEU A 22 -0.48 15.00 -12.62
N GLY A 23 0.42 15.42 -11.73
CA GLY A 23 0.33 15.17 -10.29
C GLY A 23 -0.82 15.92 -9.63
N ILE A 24 -1.00 17.21 -9.93
CA ILE A 24 -2.13 18.00 -9.42
C ILE A 24 -3.47 17.42 -9.93
N MET A 25 -3.57 17.15 -11.24
CA MET A 25 -4.80 16.62 -11.84
C MET A 25 -5.12 15.19 -11.39
N GLY A 26 -4.13 14.30 -11.42
CA GLY A 26 -4.27 12.89 -11.07
C GLY A 26 -4.56 12.69 -9.58
N ASN A 27 -3.75 13.27 -8.70
CA ASN A 27 -3.97 13.15 -7.26
C ASN A 27 -5.22 13.92 -6.82
N GLY A 28 -5.53 15.07 -7.43
CA GLY A 28 -6.80 15.78 -7.21
C GLY A 28 -8.03 14.94 -7.57
N LEU A 29 -7.98 14.19 -8.68
CA LEU A 29 -9.04 13.25 -9.05
C LEU A 29 -9.15 12.09 -8.05
N VAL A 30 -8.02 11.54 -7.58
CA VAL A 30 -8.03 10.49 -6.55
C VAL A 30 -8.62 11.01 -5.23
N ILE A 31 -8.26 12.22 -4.79
CA ILE A 31 -8.85 12.87 -3.61
C ILE A 31 -10.36 13.03 -3.78
N TRP A 32 -10.81 13.51 -4.95
CA TRP A 32 -12.23 13.67 -5.24
C TRP A 32 -13.00 12.34 -5.19
N VAL A 33 -12.50 11.32 -5.89
CA VAL A 33 -13.18 10.02 -5.99
C VAL A 33 -13.11 9.24 -4.67
N ALA A 34 -11.94 9.12 -4.05
CA ALA A 34 -11.76 8.36 -2.81
C ALA A 34 -12.36 9.07 -1.59
N GLY A 35 -12.40 10.41 -1.59
CA GLY A 35 -12.95 11.22 -0.50
C GLY A 35 -14.47 11.38 -0.54
N PHE A 36 -15.07 11.60 -1.73
CA PHE A 36 -16.49 11.96 -1.86
C PHE A 36 -17.36 10.94 -2.61
N ARG A 37 -16.77 9.97 -3.34
CA ARG A 37 -17.52 9.03 -4.21
C ARG A 37 -17.39 7.57 -3.78
N MET A 38 -16.46 7.24 -2.89
CA MET A 38 -16.23 5.89 -2.37
C MET A 38 -16.54 5.79 -0.87
N ALA A 39 -16.92 4.60 -0.42
CA ALA A 39 -17.05 4.33 1.01
C ALA A 39 -15.68 4.43 1.71
N LEU A 40 -15.67 5.00 2.91
CA LEU A 40 -14.45 5.17 3.69
C LEU A 40 -14.03 3.85 4.35
N THR A 41 -13.02 3.22 3.78
CA THR A 41 -12.39 1.97 4.22
C THR A 41 -10.94 2.23 4.63
N VAL A 42 -10.29 1.27 5.28
CA VAL A 42 -8.86 1.37 5.62
C VAL A 42 -8.02 1.65 4.36
N THR A 43 -8.27 0.93 3.28
CA THR A 43 -7.50 1.08 2.03
C THR A 43 -7.79 2.40 1.31
N THR A 44 -9.06 2.84 1.24
CA THR A 44 -9.39 4.14 0.60
C THR A 44 -8.90 5.33 1.44
N LEU A 45 -8.84 5.21 2.77
CA LEU A 45 -8.18 6.19 3.64
C LEU A 45 -6.67 6.30 3.37
N CYS A 46 -5.98 5.19 3.12
CA CYS A 46 -4.56 5.20 2.76
C CYS A 46 -4.32 5.85 1.39
N TYR A 47 -5.11 5.51 0.38
CA TYR A 47 -5.03 6.15 -0.94
C TYR A 47 -5.33 7.64 -0.87
N LEU A 48 -6.27 8.07 -0.02
CA LEU A 48 -6.56 9.49 0.20
C LEU A 48 -5.37 10.22 0.85
N ASN A 49 -4.69 9.62 1.84
CA ASN A 49 -3.50 10.21 2.47
C ASN A 49 -2.31 10.29 1.50
N LEU A 50 -2.12 9.25 0.68
CA LEU A 50 -1.09 9.20 -0.35
C LEU A 50 -1.31 10.31 -1.39
N ALA A 51 -2.52 10.39 -1.95
CA ALA A 51 -2.89 11.42 -2.92
C ALA A 51 -2.83 12.84 -2.32
N LEU A 52 -3.15 13.03 -1.03
CA LEU A 52 -2.95 14.32 -0.36
C LEU A 52 -1.48 14.73 -0.31
N ALA A 53 -0.59 13.82 0.09
CA ALA A 53 0.85 14.08 0.12
C ALA A 53 1.38 14.43 -1.28
N ASP A 54 1.10 13.58 -2.27
CA ASP A 54 1.58 13.76 -3.63
C ASP A 54 0.96 14.99 -4.31
N PHE A 55 -0.28 15.37 -3.97
CA PHE A 55 -0.90 16.62 -4.43
C PHE A 55 -0.18 17.86 -3.89
N PHE A 56 0.09 17.92 -2.58
CA PHE A 56 0.81 19.06 -1.99
C PHE A 56 2.23 19.18 -2.56
N PHE A 57 2.93 18.07 -2.75
CA PHE A 57 4.24 18.08 -3.42
C PHE A 57 4.15 18.50 -4.89
N SER A 58 3.17 18.00 -5.65
CA SER A 58 2.97 18.41 -7.04
C SER A 58 2.69 19.90 -7.19
N ALA A 59 2.06 20.52 -6.18
CA ALA A 59 1.83 21.96 -6.07
C ALA A 59 3.07 22.77 -5.63
N THR A 60 4.12 22.16 -5.04
CA THR A 60 5.38 22.85 -4.74
C THR A 60 6.39 22.82 -5.88
N LEU A 61 6.29 21.86 -6.80
CA LEU A 61 7.17 21.74 -7.98
C LEU A 61 7.35 23.04 -8.79
N PRO A 62 6.34 23.91 -9.02
CA PRO A 62 6.53 25.17 -9.74
C PRO A 62 7.52 26.14 -9.08
N PHE A 63 7.61 26.15 -7.75
CA PHE A 63 8.59 26.97 -7.03
C PHE A 63 10.01 26.45 -7.26
N PHE A 64 10.19 25.13 -7.27
CA PHE A 64 11.47 24.52 -7.64
C PHE A 64 11.85 24.78 -9.10
N MET A 65 10.89 24.78 -10.04
CA MET A 65 11.15 25.12 -11.44
C MET A 65 11.69 26.55 -11.61
N VAL A 66 11.19 27.54 -10.85
CA VAL A 66 11.72 28.91 -10.88
C VAL A 66 13.14 28.98 -10.31
N VAL A 67 13.41 28.29 -9.20
CA VAL A 67 14.78 28.23 -8.61
C VAL A 67 15.77 27.59 -9.58
N LEU A 68 15.36 26.53 -10.28
CA LEU A 68 16.16 25.86 -11.29
C LEU A 68 16.40 26.74 -12.53
N SER A 69 15.41 27.49 -12.99
CA SER A 69 15.61 28.44 -14.10
C SER A 69 16.54 29.60 -13.68
N MET A 70 16.42 30.10 -12.45
CA MET A 70 17.30 31.13 -11.90
C MET A 70 18.69 30.61 -11.48
N GLN A 71 19.20 29.53 -12.07
CA GLN A 71 20.53 28.96 -11.78
C GLN A 71 20.76 28.68 -10.27
N ALA A 72 19.77 28.04 -9.64
CA ALA A 72 19.73 27.73 -8.20
C ALA A 72 19.73 28.96 -7.24
N LYS A 73 19.37 30.15 -7.74
CA LYS A 73 19.07 31.32 -6.90
C LYS A 73 17.69 31.20 -6.25
N TRP A 74 17.56 31.69 -5.03
CA TRP A 74 16.39 31.53 -4.16
C TRP A 74 15.66 32.87 -3.92
N PRO A 75 14.58 33.18 -4.67
CA PRO A 75 13.88 34.46 -4.54
C PRO A 75 12.84 34.52 -3.41
N TYR A 76 12.49 33.39 -2.78
CA TYR A 76 11.30 33.26 -1.94
C TYR A 76 11.52 33.48 -0.43
N GLY A 77 12.74 33.82 -0.01
CA GLY A 77 13.11 34.02 1.39
C GLY A 77 13.15 32.73 2.26
N PRO A 78 13.54 32.85 3.54
CA PRO A 78 13.91 31.72 4.39
C PRO A 78 12.75 30.78 4.74
N PHE A 79 11.52 31.30 4.87
CA PHE A 79 10.36 30.48 5.22
C PHE A 79 10.03 29.47 4.11
N LEU A 80 9.98 29.90 2.85
CA LEU A 80 9.71 29.00 1.73
C LEU A 80 10.90 28.05 1.49
N CYS A 81 12.15 28.47 1.74
CA CYS A 81 13.33 27.60 1.64
C CYS A 81 13.18 26.37 2.55
N LYS A 82 12.78 26.58 3.81
CA LYS A 82 12.48 25.47 4.72
C LYS A 82 11.22 24.71 4.29
N LEU A 83 10.10 25.41 4.08
CA LEU A 83 8.80 24.79 3.81
C LEU A 83 8.81 23.87 2.57
N LEU A 84 9.39 24.31 1.46
CA LEU A 84 9.36 23.58 0.19
C LEU A 84 10.25 22.32 0.26
N ASN A 85 11.42 22.39 0.90
CA ASN A 85 12.26 21.21 1.17
C ASN A 85 11.56 20.22 2.13
N ILE A 86 10.94 20.72 3.20
CA ILE A 86 10.19 19.88 4.15
C ILE A 86 9.00 19.19 3.45
N MET A 87 8.27 19.89 2.57
CA MET A 87 7.17 19.29 1.82
C MET A 87 7.66 18.20 0.86
N ALA A 88 8.80 18.41 0.18
CA ALA A 88 9.41 17.40 -0.69
C ALA A 88 9.85 16.14 0.08
N ASP A 89 10.63 16.30 1.14
CA ASP A 89 11.08 15.18 1.97
C ASP A 89 9.91 14.49 2.69
N THR A 90 8.93 15.26 3.19
CA THR A 90 7.74 14.70 3.86
C THR A 90 6.91 13.88 2.90
N ASN A 91 6.75 14.31 1.64
CA ASN A 91 6.08 13.51 0.62
C ASN A 91 6.81 12.20 0.39
N LEU A 92 8.14 12.24 0.18
CA LEU A 92 8.94 11.04 -0.05
C LEU A 92 8.78 10.01 1.08
N PHE A 93 8.93 10.42 2.34
CA PHE A 93 8.78 9.52 3.48
C PHE A 93 7.33 9.06 3.67
N ALA A 94 6.35 9.99 3.64
CA ALA A 94 4.95 9.64 3.83
C ALA A 94 4.47 8.66 2.75
N SER A 95 4.72 8.93 1.47
CA SER A 95 4.29 8.07 0.37
C SER A 95 4.91 6.67 0.46
N VAL A 96 6.20 6.56 0.76
CA VAL A 96 6.86 5.25 0.91
C VAL A 96 6.37 4.48 2.15
N PHE A 97 6.18 5.14 3.30
CA PHE A 97 5.59 4.50 4.49
C PHE A 97 4.13 4.10 4.27
N LEU A 98 3.33 4.89 3.55
CA LEU A 98 1.95 4.57 3.20
C LEU A 98 1.87 3.36 2.26
N ILE A 99 2.77 3.25 1.27
CA ILE A 99 2.85 2.09 0.38
C ILE A 99 3.23 0.82 1.18
N ALA A 100 4.19 0.91 2.10
CA ALA A 100 4.55 -0.20 2.99
C ALA A 100 3.39 -0.59 3.93
N PHE A 101 2.64 0.39 4.46
CA PHE A 101 1.45 0.14 5.27
C PHE A 101 0.32 -0.54 4.46
N ILE A 102 0.10 -0.13 3.20
CA ILE A 102 -0.86 -0.79 2.29
C ILE A 102 -0.42 -2.24 2.02
N ALA A 103 0.87 -2.49 1.80
CA ALA A 103 1.39 -3.85 1.61
C ALA A 103 1.18 -4.73 2.86
N LEU A 104 1.37 -4.17 4.06
CA LEU A 104 1.09 -4.84 5.34
C LEU A 104 -0.41 -5.13 5.53
N ASP A 105 -1.29 -4.16 5.31
CA ASP A 105 -2.75 -4.33 5.38
C ASP A 105 -3.23 -5.46 4.46
N ARG A 106 -2.72 -5.51 3.22
CA ARG A 106 -2.99 -6.59 2.27
C ARG A 106 -2.43 -7.93 2.72
N CYS A 107 -1.21 -7.97 3.26
CA CYS A 107 -0.60 -9.19 3.80
C CYS A 107 -1.44 -9.77 4.94
N ILE A 108 -1.82 -8.94 5.92
CA ILE A 108 -2.65 -9.33 7.06
C ILE A 108 -4.02 -9.85 6.59
N CYS A 109 -4.67 -9.19 5.63
CA CYS A 109 -5.94 -9.64 5.07
C CYS A 109 -5.86 -11.02 4.39
N VAL A 110 -4.74 -11.35 3.74
CA VAL A 110 -4.54 -12.63 3.03
C VAL A 110 -4.09 -13.75 3.96
N LEU A 111 -3.23 -13.46 4.94
CA LEU A 111 -2.69 -14.47 5.85
C LEU A 111 -3.63 -14.75 7.05
N HIS A 112 -4.30 -13.72 7.57
CA HIS A 112 -5.10 -13.78 8.81
C HIS A 112 -6.51 -13.17 8.64
N PRO A 113 -7.37 -13.75 7.77
CA PRO A 113 -8.67 -13.17 7.42
C PRO A 113 -9.62 -13.00 8.64
N VAL A 114 -9.60 -13.93 9.60
CA VAL A 114 -10.42 -13.84 10.82
C VAL A 114 -9.98 -12.67 11.71
N TRP A 115 -8.67 -12.46 11.86
CA TRP A 115 -8.15 -11.31 12.61
C TRP A 115 -8.51 -10.00 11.90
N ALA A 116 -8.34 -9.95 10.58
CA ALA A 116 -8.73 -8.79 9.78
C ALA A 116 -10.22 -8.47 9.94
N GLN A 117 -11.11 -9.47 9.88
CA GLN A 117 -12.55 -9.23 10.06
C GLN A 117 -12.89 -8.68 11.47
N ASN A 118 -12.21 -9.13 12.52
CA ASN A 118 -12.52 -8.74 13.90
C ASN A 118 -11.83 -7.44 14.39
N HIS A 119 -10.62 -7.13 13.89
CA HIS A 119 -9.79 -6.03 14.42
C HIS A 119 -9.53 -4.88 13.43
N ARG A 120 -9.76 -5.06 12.12
CA ARG A 120 -9.51 -4.05 11.08
C ARG A 120 -10.60 -2.96 11.07
N THR A 121 -10.67 -2.19 12.15
CA THR A 121 -11.63 -1.10 12.31
C THR A 121 -11.11 0.20 11.69
N LEU A 122 -12.02 1.01 11.15
CA LEU A 122 -11.69 2.34 10.62
C LEU A 122 -11.14 3.28 11.71
N SER A 123 -11.56 3.12 12.97
CA SER A 123 -11.06 3.88 14.11
C SER A 123 -9.57 3.60 14.37
N LEU A 124 -9.15 2.34 14.33
CA LEU A 124 -7.74 1.97 14.43
C LEU A 124 -6.94 2.53 13.25
N ALA A 125 -7.43 2.38 12.02
CA ALA A 125 -6.77 2.90 10.83
C ALA A 125 -6.54 4.42 10.90
N LYS A 126 -7.54 5.20 11.34
CA LYS A 126 -7.41 6.66 11.55
C LYS A 126 -6.36 7.05 12.60
N LYS A 127 -6.02 6.17 13.55
CA LYS A 127 -4.92 6.39 14.51
C LYS A 127 -3.58 6.00 13.92
N VAL A 128 -3.51 4.85 13.26
CA VAL A 128 -2.27 4.31 12.68
C VAL A 128 -1.77 5.17 11.49
N ILE A 129 -2.68 5.76 10.70
CA ILE A 129 -2.31 6.61 9.56
C ILE A 129 -1.52 7.87 9.94
N ILE A 130 -1.63 8.31 11.20
CA ILE A 130 -0.89 9.47 11.74
C ILE A 130 0.59 9.12 11.98
N VAL A 131 0.92 7.84 12.18
CA VAL A 131 2.30 7.39 12.47
C VAL A 131 3.27 7.67 11.30
N PRO A 132 2.96 7.35 10.03
CA PRO A 132 3.74 7.81 8.87
C PRO A 132 4.02 9.31 8.85
N TRP A 133 3.02 10.15 9.14
CA TRP A 133 3.16 11.61 9.14
C TRP A 133 4.08 12.11 10.25
N ILE A 134 3.91 11.61 11.48
CA ILE A 134 4.80 11.95 12.62
C ILE A 134 6.23 11.49 12.32
N LEU A 135 6.41 10.28 11.78
CA LEU A 135 7.74 9.74 11.47
C LEU A 135 8.42 10.54 10.36
N ALA A 136 7.70 10.91 9.29
CA ALA A 136 8.22 11.76 8.23
C ALA A 136 8.66 13.14 8.76
N LEU A 137 7.84 13.79 9.61
CA LEU A 137 8.20 15.07 10.24
C LEU A 137 9.42 14.94 11.18
N LEU A 138 9.51 13.85 11.94
CA LEU A 138 10.63 13.57 12.84
C LEU A 138 11.95 13.42 12.07
N LEU A 139 11.93 12.71 10.93
CA LEU A 139 13.08 12.56 10.03
C LEU A 139 13.49 13.87 9.33
N ASN A 140 12.61 14.86 9.30
CA ASN A 140 12.82 16.18 8.68
C ASN A 140 13.20 17.29 9.66
N LEU A 141 13.27 17.00 10.97
CA LEU A 141 13.83 17.94 11.96
C LEU A 141 15.25 18.46 11.62
N PRO A 142 16.19 17.64 11.09
CA PRO A 142 17.49 18.16 10.69
C PRO A 142 17.40 19.21 9.59
N VAL A 143 16.53 19.02 8.59
CA VAL A 143 16.33 20.01 7.51
C VAL A 143 15.70 21.30 8.05
N LEU A 144 14.72 21.19 8.93
CA LEU A 144 14.11 22.33 9.63
C LEU A 144 15.15 23.22 10.35
N ILE A 145 16.12 22.60 11.01
CA ILE A 145 17.15 23.28 11.80
C ILE A 145 18.26 23.83 10.90
N PHE A 146 18.83 22.97 10.04
CA PHE A 146 20.08 23.29 9.33
C PHE A 146 19.89 24.04 8.01
N PHE A 147 18.75 23.93 7.31
CA PHE A 147 18.58 24.71 6.07
C PHE A 147 18.37 26.19 6.38
N THR A 148 19.07 27.05 5.64
CA THR A 148 18.92 28.50 5.69
C THR A 148 19.03 29.10 4.29
N THR A 149 18.65 30.37 4.17
CA THR A 149 19.05 31.22 3.05
C THR A 149 20.26 32.04 3.45
N GLU A 150 21.27 32.06 2.59
CA GLU A 150 22.46 32.91 2.70
C GLU A 150 22.63 33.68 1.39
N THR A 151 23.17 34.89 1.46
CA THR A 151 23.37 35.76 0.30
C THR A 151 24.86 35.90 0.05
N ASP A 152 25.28 35.53 -1.16
CA ASP A 152 26.66 35.63 -1.64
C ASP A 152 27.11 37.09 -1.79
N GLU A 153 28.42 37.32 -1.91
CA GLU A 153 29.03 38.64 -2.12
C GLU A 153 28.46 39.36 -3.35
N ASN A 154 28.02 38.60 -4.36
CA ASN A 154 27.37 39.09 -5.57
C ASN A 154 25.91 39.55 -5.39
N GLY A 155 25.34 39.42 -4.18
CA GLY A 155 23.94 39.71 -3.88
C GLY A 155 22.96 38.58 -4.21
N ASP A 156 23.45 37.43 -4.67
CA ASP A 156 22.65 36.26 -5.01
C ASP A 156 22.32 35.43 -3.77
N THR A 157 21.03 35.19 -3.53
CA THR A 157 20.58 34.39 -2.37
C THR A 157 20.44 32.92 -2.73
N HIS A 158 20.96 32.01 -1.91
CA HIS A 158 20.90 30.56 -2.08
C HIS A 158 20.31 29.87 -0.85
N CYS A 159 19.50 28.83 -1.07
CA CYS A 159 18.91 27.99 -0.03
C CYS A 159 19.78 26.73 0.16
N HIS A 160 20.52 26.64 1.26
CA HIS A 160 21.48 25.54 1.47
C HIS A 160 21.65 25.18 2.96
N PHE A 161 22.48 24.17 3.24
CA PHE A 161 22.78 23.70 4.60
C PHE A 161 23.74 24.65 5.31
N ASN A 162 23.30 25.27 6.41
CA ASN A 162 24.07 26.26 7.16
C ASN A 162 25.34 25.67 7.79
N THR A 163 26.50 25.94 7.20
CA THR A 163 27.82 25.53 7.72
C THR A 163 28.22 26.32 8.98
N ASN A 164 27.73 27.56 9.12
CA ASN A 164 28.00 28.43 10.26
C ASN A 164 27.37 27.94 11.57
N PHE A 165 26.49 26.92 11.53
CA PHE A 165 26.00 26.22 12.73
C PHE A 165 27.13 25.67 13.62
N TRP A 166 28.27 25.27 13.03
CA TRP A 166 29.39 24.70 13.78
C TRP A 166 30.22 25.76 14.55
N GLY A 167 29.92 27.05 14.39
CA GLY A 167 30.62 28.16 15.02
C GLY A 167 31.91 28.58 14.29
N ASN A 168 32.67 29.48 14.90
CA ASN A 168 33.94 29.99 14.35
C ASN A 168 35.08 28.98 14.57
N ILE A 169 35.08 27.93 13.75
CA ILE A 169 36.20 26.99 13.57
C ILE A 169 36.83 27.18 12.18
N THR A 170 37.93 26.50 11.91
CA THR A 170 38.57 26.54 10.58
C THR A 170 37.62 25.99 9.50
N GLU A 171 37.73 26.50 8.27
CA GLU A 171 36.86 26.09 7.16
C GLU A 171 36.99 24.59 6.82
N GLU A 172 38.18 24.01 6.98
CA GLU A 172 38.41 22.56 6.82
C GLU A 172 37.62 21.75 7.86
N GLU A 173 37.62 22.17 9.14
CA GLU A 173 36.85 21.51 10.20
C GLU A 173 35.33 21.71 10.03
N LYS A 174 34.89 22.90 9.60
CA LYS A 174 33.47 23.15 9.24
C LYS A 174 33.02 22.23 8.12
N LEU A 175 33.83 22.10 7.06
CA LEU A 175 33.55 21.22 5.93
C LEU A 175 33.49 19.76 6.39
N GLN A 176 34.48 19.28 7.14
CA GLN A 176 34.52 17.91 7.64
C GLN A 176 33.30 17.57 8.53
N ARG A 177 32.91 18.47 9.45
CA ARG A 177 31.72 18.29 10.31
C ARG A 177 30.43 18.33 9.50
N THR A 178 30.34 19.20 8.50
CA THR A 178 29.19 19.29 7.59
C THR A 178 29.05 18.02 6.74
N VAL A 179 30.12 17.56 6.09
CA VAL A 179 30.14 16.32 5.31
C VAL A 179 29.78 15.12 6.18
N THR A 180 30.33 15.02 7.38
CA THR A 180 30.02 13.93 8.33
C THR A 180 28.54 13.95 8.75
N SER A 181 27.99 15.13 9.03
CA SER A 181 26.59 15.28 9.43
C SER A 181 25.62 15.00 8.28
N VAL A 182 25.92 15.48 7.08
CA VAL A 182 25.16 15.17 5.86
C VAL A 182 25.23 13.67 5.55
N ALA A 183 26.38 13.02 5.75
CA ALA A 183 26.52 11.58 5.58
C ALA A 183 25.68 10.79 6.62
N ILE A 184 25.71 11.17 7.90
CA ILE A 184 24.90 10.55 8.95
C ILE A 184 23.40 10.72 8.66
N ILE A 185 22.97 11.92 8.27
CA ILE A 185 21.59 12.19 7.85
C ILE A 185 21.23 11.33 6.64
N GLY A 186 22.08 11.27 5.62
CA GLY A 186 21.88 10.46 4.41
C GLY A 186 21.75 8.96 4.69
N ILE A 187 22.63 8.40 5.53
CA ILE A 187 22.58 7.00 5.97
C ILE A 187 21.29 6.73 6.74
N ASN A 188 20.91 7.60 7.68
CA ASN A 188 19.67 7.45 8.45
C ASN A 188 18.43 7.49 7.53
N ARG A 189 18.40 8.44 6.58
CA ARG A 189 17.35 8.55 5.56
C ARG A 189 17.27 7.31 4.67
N PHE A 190 18.40 6.74 4.27
CA PHE A 190 18.44 5.52 3.47
C PHE A 190 17.94 4.30 4.27
N VAL A 191 18.42 4.11 5.49
CA VAL A 191 18.02 2.97 6.33
C VAL A 191 16.53 3.02 6.69
N ILE A 192 16.03 4.15 7.19
CA ILE A 192 14.65 4.27 7.66
C ILE A 192 13.68 4.53 6.49
N GLY A 193 14.06 5.34 5.51
CA GLY A 193 13.18 5.74 4.40
C GLY A 193 13.16 4.78 3.20
N PHE A 194 14.20 3.97 2.99
CA PHE A 194 14.27 3.03 1.86
C PHE A 194 14.35 1.57 2.33
N THR A 195 15.36 1.21 3.12
CA THR A 195 15.61 -0.20 3.49
C THR A 195 14.48 -0.82 4.30
N LEU A 196 13.96 -0.11 5.32
CA LEU A 196 12.85 -0.59 6.14
C LEU A 196 11.55 -0.75 5.32
N PRO A 197 11.08 0.24 4.53
CA PRO A 197 9.88 0.09 3.72
C PRO A 197 10.02 -0.97 2.62
N MET A 198 11.16 -1.01 1.91
CA MET A 198 11.38 -1.98 0.83
C MET A 198 11.43 -3.43 1.35
N SER A 199 12.06 -3.67 2.50
CA SER A 199 12.05 -5.00 3.12
C SER A 199 10.64 -5.42 3.58
N ILE A 200 9.87 -4.51 4.18
CA ILE A 200 8.45 -4.75 4.51
C ILE A 200 7.64 -5.12 3.26
N ILE A 201 7.75 -4.33 2.19
CA ILE A 201 7.05 -4.55 0.91
C ILE A 201 7.41 -5.91 0.31
N ALA A 202 8.71 -6.22 0.22
CA ALA A 202 9.21 -7.48 -0.35
C ALA A 202 8.74 -8.70 0.45
N ILE A 203 8.82 -8.65 1.79
CA ILE A 203 8.34 -9.73 2.67
C ILE A 203 6.82 -9.90 2.54
N CYS A 204 6.05 -8.80 2.53
CA CYS A 204 4.59 -8.86 2.39
C CYS A 204 4.15 -9.51 1.08
N TYR A 205 4.67 -9.05 -0.06
CA TYR A 205 4.31 -9.63 -1.36
C TYR A 205 4.86 -11.05 -1.54
N GLY A 206 6.04 -11.36 -0.98
CA GLY A 206 6.57 -12.72 -0.94
C GLY A 206 5.69 -13.70 -0.16
N LEU A 207 5.18 -13.29 1.01
CA LEU A 207 4.25 -14.08 1.82
C LEU A 207 2.89 -14.26 1.13
N ILE A 208 2.35 -13.21 0.51
CA ILE A 208 1.12 -13.29 -0.30
C ILE A 208 1.31 -14.29 -1.45
N ALA A 209 2.40 -14.18 -2.22
CA ALA A 209 2.70 -15.09 -3.32
C ALA A 209 2.89 -16.54 -2.85
N ALA A 210 3.57 -16.77 -1.72
CA ALA A 210 3.73 -18.09 -1.13
C ALA A 210 2.39 -18.70 -0.69
N LYS A 211 1.51 -17.90 -0.05
CA LYS A 211 0.17 -18.34 0.39
C LYS A 211 -0.74 -18.66 -0.79
N LEU A 212 -0.73 -17.82 -1.84
CA LEU A 212 -1.46 -18.05 -3.08
C LEU A 212 -0.96 -19.29 -3.83
N ARG A 213 0.36 -19.47 -3.95
CA ARG A 213 0.96 -20.68 -4.52
C ARG A 213 0.54 -21.92 -3.75
N ASN A 214 0.60 -21.90 -2.42
CA ASN A 214 0.22 -23.05 -1.60
C ASN A 214 -1.29 -23.37 -1.77
N LYS A 215 -2.17 -22.36 -1.78
CA LYS A 215 -3.60 -22.56 -2.06
C LYS A 215 -3.87 -23.08 -3.48
N SER A 216 -3.10 -22.62 -4.48
CA SER A 216 -3.18 -23.12 -5.87
C SER A 216 -2.69 -24.56 -6.00
N MET A 217 -1.58 -24.91 -5.34
CA MET A 217 -1.10 -26.30 -5.29
C MET A 217 -2.10 -27.20 -4.56
N ILE A 218 -2.65 -26.78 -3.42
CA ILE A 218 -3.70 -27.53 -2.71
C ILE A 218 -4.96 -27.66 -3.61
N ASN A 219 -5.36 -26.63 -4.34
CA ASN A 219 -6.52 -26.72 -5.25
C ASN A 219 -6.26 -27.55 -6.52
N CYS A 220 -5.00 -27.76 -6.92
CA CYS A 220 -4.62 -28.65 -8.03
C CYS A 220 -4.42 -30.10 -7.54
N LEU A 221 -3.83 -30.25 -6.35
CA LEU A 221 -3.65 -31.53 -5.68
C LEU A 221 -4.97 -32.08 -5.14
N ASN A 222 -5.93 -31.27 -4.71
CA ASN A 222 -7.21 -31.78 -4.18
C ASN A 222 -7.97 -32.63 -5.23
N PRO A 223 -8.21 -32.17 -6.48
CA PRO A 223 -8.78 -33.00 -7.54
C PRO A 223 -7.93 -34.24 -7.86
N MET A 224 -6.60 -34.09 -7.97
CA MET A 224 -5.72 -35.22 -8.27
C MET A 224 -5.69 -36.26 -7.14
N LEU A 225 -5.64 -35.83 -5.89
CA LEU A 225 -5.70 -36.70 -4.71
C LEU A 225 -7.07 -37.39 -4.62
N TYR A 226 -8.18 -36.67 -4.80
CA TYR A 226 -9.52 -37.28 -4.87
C TYR A 226 -9.62 -38.32 -5.99
N VAL A 227 -9.04 -38.08 -7.17
CA VAL A 227 -9.05 -39.02 -8.30
C VAL A 227 -8.11 -40.22 -8.07
N PHE A 228 -6.91 -40.02 -7.51
CA PHE A 228 -5.94 -41.10 -7.27
C PHE A 228 -6.27 -41.93 -6.02
N LEU A 229 -6.49 -41.31 -4.84
CA LEU A 229 -7.00 -42.03 -3.67
C LEU A 229 -8.36 -42.66 -3.99
N GLY A 230 -9.25 -41.95 -4.69
CA GLY A 230 -10.54 -42.49 -5.10
C GLY A 230 -10.44 -43.75 -5.95
N ARG A 231 -9.50 -43.81 -6.91
CA ARG A 231 -9.30 -45.02 -7.75
C ARG A 231 -8.65 -46.16 -6.99
N ASP A 232 -7.56 -45.94 -6.27
CA ASP A 232 -6.84 -47.04 -5.61
C ASP A 232 -7.55 -47.54 -4.35
N PHE A 233 -8.21 -46.65 -3.61
CA PHE A 233 -9.05 -47.08 -2.49
C PHE A 233 -10.29 -47.82 -3.00
N ARG A 234 -10.95 -47.37 -4.07
CA ARG A 234 -12.10 -48.09 -4.66
C ARG A 234 -11.68 -49.43 -5.29
N LYS A 235 -10.51 -49.52 -5.93
CA LYS A 235 -9.95 -50.80 -6.42
C LYS A 235 -9.66 -51.77 -5.27
N LYS A 236 -8.99 -51.31 -4.21
CA LYS A 236 -8.71 -52.14 -3.02
C LYS A 236 -10.00 -52.56 -2.33
N LEU A 237 -10.97 -51.65 -2.16
CA LEU A 237 -12.26 -51.92 -1.54
C LEU A 237 -13.03 -52.99 -2.33
N ILE A 238 -13.20 -52.82 -3.65
CA ILE A 238 -13.84 -53.80 -4.54
C ILE A 238 -13.15 -55.17 -4.48
N HIS A 239 -11.81 -55.20 -4.42
CA HIS A 239 -11.08 -56.47 -4.36
C HIS A 239 -11.09 -57.13 -2.96
N SER A 240 -11.35 -56.36 -1.90
CA SER A 240 -11.49 -56.84 -0.51
C SER A 240 -12.93 -57.16 -0.10
N LEU A 241 -13.92 -56.79 -0.91
CA LEU A 241 -15.34 -56.96 -0.60
C LEU A 241 -15.73 -58.45 -0.73
N PRO A 242 -16.22 -59.09 0.34
CA PRO A 242 -16.77 -60.45 0.23
C PRO A 242 -18.03 -60.43 -0.66
N ALA A 243 -18.21 -61.46 -1.49
CA ALA A 243 -19.36 -61.60 -2.39
C ALA A 243 -20.74 -61.50 -1.69
N SER A 244 -20.78 -61.67 -0.37
CA SER A 244 -21.96 -61.45 0.47
C SER A 244 -22.45 -59.99 0.46
N LEU A 245 -21.57 -58.99 0.34
CA LEU A 245 -21.94 -57.57 0.36
C LEU A 245 -22.30 -57.03 -1.03
N GLU A 246 -21.82 -57.66 -2.10
CA GLU A 246 -22.16 -57.31 -3.48
C GLU A 246 -23.66 -57.56 -3.78
N ARG A 247 -24.24 -58.61 -3.18
CA ARG A 247 -25.70 -58.86 -3.23
C ARG A 247 -26.51 -57.81 -2.46
N ALA A 248 -26.05 -57.43 -1.27
CA ALA A 248 -26.74 -56.45 -0.43
C ALA A 248 -26.80 -55.04 -1.06
N LEU A 249 -25.90 -54.73 -2.02
CA LEU A 249 -25.89 -53.46 -2.75
C LEU A 249 -26.61 -53.51 -4.10
N THR A 250 -27.08 -54.68 -4.55
CA THR A 250 -27.80 -54.83 -5.84
C THR A 250 -29.31 -54.95 -5.70
N GLU A 251 -29.86 -55.21 -4.51
CA GLU A 251 -31.31 -55.32 -4.28
C GLU A 251 -32.07 -53.98 -4.32
N ASP A 252 -31.40 -52.84 -4.10
CA ASP A 252 -32.07 -51.53 -3.91
C ASP A 252 -32.29 -50.73 -5.23
N SER A 253 -32.34 -51.41 -6.38
CA SER A 253 -32.43 -50.77 -7.71
C SER A 253 -33.30 -51.49 -8.75
N ALA A 254 -34.52 -51.86 -8.37
CA ALA A 254 -35.57 -52.25 -9.32
C ALA A 254 -36.95 -51.68 -8.90
N PRO A 255 -37.74 -51.10 -9.82
CA PRO A 255 -39.04 -50.49 -9.50
C PRO A 255 -40.18 -51.52 -9.48
N THR A 256 -40.97 -51.52 -8.40
CA THR A 256 -42.14 -52.42 -8.25
C THR A 256 -43.42 -51.73 -8.73
N ASN A 257 -43.98 -52.20 -9.84
CA ASN A 257 -45.33 -51.81 -10.27
C ASN A 257 -46.40 -52.67 -9.56
N ASP A 258 -47.50 -52.01 -9.18
CA ASP A 258 -48.88 -52.49 -8.93
C ASP A 258 -49.13 -53.89 -8.34
N THR A 259 -49.84 -53.91 -7.20
CA THR A 259 -51.16 -54.57 -7.15
C THR A 259 -52.09 -53.87 -6.15
N THR A 260 -53.25 -53.45 -6.64
CA THR A 260 -54.20 -52.59 -5.92
C THR A 260 -55.14 -53.36 -4.98
N THR A 261 -55.21 -52.89 -3.74
CA THR A 261 -56.36 -52.77 -2.83
C THR A 261 -57.62 -53.62 -3.09
N LYS A 262 -58.03 -54.41 -2.09
CA LYS A 262 -59.37 -55.05 -2.04
C LYS A 262 -60.42 -54.11 -1.45
N SER A 263 -61.61 -54.10 -2.06
CA SER A 263 -62.78 -53.25 -1.75
C SER A 263 -63.33 -53.38 -0.32
N ALA A 264 -63.73 -52.25 0.28
CA ALA A 264 -65.10 -52.00 0.80
C ALA A 264 -65.30 -50.53 1.24
N SER A 265 -66.48 -49.96 0.96
CA SER A 265 -66.94 -48.62 1.38
C SER A 265 -68.47 -48.51 1.20
N PRO A 266 -69.15 -47.43 1.63
CA PRO A 266 -68.87 -46.47 2.71
C PRO A 266 -69.95 -46.67 3.83
N PRO A 267 -70.97 -45.84 4.16
CA PRO A 267 -71.09 -44.37 4.19
C PRO A 267 -71.80 -43.72 5.43
N THR A 268 -71.73 -42.38 5.45
CA THR A 268 -72.72 -41.37 5.92
C THR A 268 -72.70 -40.77 7.34
N GLU A 269 -72.95 -39.45 7.35
CA GLU A 269 -73.35 -38.52 8.43
C GLU A 269 -72.34 -38.10 9.52
N ALA A 270 -72.37 -36.88 10.08
CA ALA A 270 -72.78 -35.55 9.57
C ALA A 270 -72.40 -34.43 10.58
N GLN A 271 -71.73 -33.34 10.13
CA GLN A 271 -71.66 -32.01 10.81
C GLN A 271 -71.07 -32.02 12.26
N LEU A 272 -70.84 -30.95 13.04
CA LEU A 272 -70.89 -29.47 12.98
C LEU A 272 -69.80 -28.97 14.01
N GLN A 273 -68.85 -28.09 13.67
CA GLN A 273 -68.73 -26.68 14.13
C GLN A 273 -68.11 -26.37 15.53
N GLU A 274 -67.25 -25.33 15.54
CA GLU A 274 -66.74 -24.48 16.65
C GLU A 274 -66.01 -25.06 17.87
N MET A 275 -64.74 -24.67 18.04
CA MET A 275 -64.36 -23.48 18.85
C MET A 275 -62.97 -22.95 18.43
#